data_AF-A0A2K0T5Z0-F1
#
_entry.id   AF-A0A2K0T5Z0-F1
#
_cell.length_a   1.000
_cell.length_b   1.000
_cell.length_c   1.000
_cell.angle_alpha   90.00
_cell.angle_beta   90.00
_cell.angle_gamma   90.00
#
_symmetry.space_group_name_H-M   'P 1'
#
loop_
_entity.id
_entity.type
_entity.pdbx_description
1 polymer ?
#
loop_
_entity_poly.entity_id
_entity_poly.type
_entity_poly.pdbx_seq_one_letter_code
_entity_poly.pdbx_strand_id
1 'polypeptide(L)'
;MLLRENAKSSIILRVLSGSRNDELQIEWRNGEMVTTGCKDYVAHFSVPPSQFWIDVRYTCSTIQLFQSEIQAESWLRKHGVSKGALISFEQLLELAKEWYHDKAEYSYDRKSPEQIRELYNTLGMTEAFWKQ
;
A
#
# COMPACT_ATOMS: atom_id res chain seq x y z
N MET A 1 -18.64 31.74 10.85
CA MET A 1 -17.40 32.22 10.20
C MET A 1 -16.36 31.11 10.37
N LEU A 2 -15.99 30.27 9.41
CA LEU A 2 -16.32 30.08 8.01
C LEU A 2 -16.54 28.56 7.82
N LEU A 3 -17.66 28.18 7.19
CA LEU A 3 -17.74 26.89 6.52
C LEU A 3 -16.61 26.90 5.48
N ARG A 4 -15.56 26.11 5.68
CA ARG A 4 -14.57 25.89 4.62
C ARG A 4 -15.29 25.12 3.53
N GLU A 5 -15.76 25.88 2.53
CA GLU A 5 -16.25 25.36 1.28
C GLU A 5 -15.27 24.29 0.77
N ASN A 6 -15.82 23.15 0.36
CA ASN A 6 -15.12 22.05 -0.29
C ASN A 6 -14.20 22.59 -1.39
N ALA A 7 -12.92 22.79 -1.06
CA ALA A 7 -11.91 22.97 -2.09
C ALA A 7 -11.92 21.69 -2.92
N LYS A 8 -12.24 21.82 -4.22
CA LYS A 8 -12.06 20.77 -5.22
C LYS A 8 -10.59 20.40 -5.25
N SER A 9 -10.19 19.51 -4.36
CA SER A 9 -8.81 19.08 -4.19
C SER A 9 -8.60 17.88 -5.09
N SER A 10 -7.72 18.03 -6.07
CA SER A 10 -7.19 16.93 -6.85
C SER A 10 -5.75 16.67 -6.43
N ILE A 11 -5.41 15.39 -6.29
CA ILE A 11 -4.05 14.93 -6.01
C ILE A 11 -3.66 14.00 -7.15
N ILE A 12 -2.51 14.26 -7.76
CA ILE A 12 -1.92 13.36 -8.76
C ILE A 12 -0.62 12.83 -8.19
N LEU A 13 -0.56 11.52 -8.00
CA LEU A 13 0.64 10.80 -7.63
C LEU A 13 1.25 10.19 -8.89
N ARG A 14 2.50 10.54 -9.18
CA ARG A 14 3.33 9.90 -10.21
C ARG A 14 4.43 9.12 -9.51
N VAL A 15 4.51 7.83 -9.77
CA VAL A 15 5.54 6.96 -9.21
C VAL A 15 6.11 6.09 -10.31
N LEU A 16 7.41 5.83 -10.25
CA LEU A 16 8.01 4.83 -11.11
C LEU A 16 7.61 3.45 -10.62
N SER A 17 7.21 2.57 -11.54
CA SER A 17 7.03 1.16 -11.25
C SER A 17 8.33 0.56 -10.69
N GLY A 18 8.22 -0.46 -9.84
CA GLY A 18 9.36 -1.25 -9.37
C GLY A 18 10.15 -1.87 -10.52
N SER A 19 9.51 -2.09 -11.68
CA SER A 19 10.18 -2.52 -12.91
C SER A 19 11.15 -1.46 -13.49
N ARG A 20 10.96 -0.19 -13.09
CA ARG A 20 11.62 1.03 -13.57
C ARG A 20 11.45 1.32 -15.06
N ASN A 21 10.53 0.64 -15.72
CA ASN A 21 10.25 0.82 -17.14
C ASN A 21 9.01 1.68 -17.41
N ASP A 22 8.14 1.84 -16.40
CA ASP A 22 6.83 2.47 -16.55
C ASP A 22 6.61 3.53 -15.45
N GLU A 23 5.99 4.65 -15.80
CA GLU A 23 5.43 5.60 -14.84
C GLU A 23 3.98 5.24 -14.56
N LEU A 24 3.66 5.10 -13.27
CA LEU A 24 2.32 4.86 -12.77
C LEU A 24 1.73 6.20 -12.31
N GLN A 25 0.50 6.48 -12.73
CA GLN A 25 -0.21 7.69 -12.37
C GLN A 25 -1.48 7.32 -11.62
N ILE A 26 -1.68 7.90 -10.44
CA ILE A 26 -2.90 7.74 -9.66
C ILE A 26 -3.45 9.13 -9.39
N GLU A 27 -4.71 9.33 -9.72
CA GLU A 27 -5.41 10.59 -9.49
C GLU A 27 -6.50 10.40 -8.45
N TRP A 28 -6.58 11.32 -7.50
CA TRP A 28 -7.73 11.50 -6.62
C TRP A 28 -8.40 12.82 -6.94
N ARG A 29 -9.73 12.85 -6.95
CA ARG A 29 -10.55 14.06 -7.00
C ARG A 29 -11.57 14.01 -5.89
N ASN A 30 -11.60 15.04 -5.04
CA ASN A 30 -12.54 15.15 -3.92
C ASN A 30 -12.50 13.93 -2.99
N GLY A 31 -11.31 13.35 -2.76
CA GLY A 31 -11.13 12.17 -1.92
C GLY A 31 -11.41 10.82 -2.59
N GLU A 32 -11.99 10.82 -3.79
CA GLU A 32 -12.22 9.59 -4.56
C GLU A 32 -11.13 9.39 -5.60
N MET A 33 -10.68 8.15 -5.76
CA MET A 33 -9.72 7.81 -6.80
C MET A 33 -10.40 7.88 -8.17
N VAL A 34 -9.91 8.74 -9.05
CA VAL A 34 -10.37 8.86 -10.43
C VAL A 34 -9.49 7.98 -11.29
N THR A 35 -10.06 6.85 -11.68
CA THR A 35 -9.38 5.75 -12.38
C THR A 35 -8.62 6.25 -13.61
N THR A 36 -7.28 6.17 -13.55
CA THR A 36 -6.41 6.30 -14.72
C THR A 36 -5.47 5.09 -14.74
N GLY A 37 -5.96 3.94 -15.21
CA GLY A 37 -5.13 2.74 -15.45
C GLY A 37 -4.65 1.97 -14.21
N CYS A 38 -5.14 2.29 -13.01
CA CYS A 38 -4.64 1.73 -11.75
C CYS A 38 -5.28 0.40 -11.29
N LYS A 39 -6.32 -0.12 -11.96
CA LYS A 39 -7.06 -1.31 -11.49
C LYS A 39 -6.20 -2.57 -11.39
N ASP A 40 -5.17 -2.65 -12.21
CA ASP A 40 -4.27 -3.80 -12.28
C ASP A 40 -3.01 -3.60 -11.42
N TYR A 41 -2.85 -2.45 -10.78
CA TYR A 41 -1.65 -2.18 -9.99
C TYR A 41 -1.57 -3.13 -8.80
N VAL A 42 -0.36 -3.58 -8.50
CA VAL A 42 -0.09 -4.46 -7.36
C VAL A 42 1.07 -3.92 -6.55
N ALA A 43 0.97 -4.03 -5.23
CA ALA A 43 2.06 -3.72 -4.33
C ALA A 43 2.74 -5.00 -3.87
N HIS A 44 4.07 -4.98 -3.91
CA HIS A 44 4.93 -6.03 -3.40
C HIS A 44 5.49 -5.65 -2.03
N PHE A 45 5.43 -6.59 -1.09
CA PHE A 45 6.05 -6.48 0.22
C PHE A 45 7.13 -7.55 0.34
N SER A 46 8.39 -7.11 0.46
CA SER A 46 9.54 -8.01 0.59
C SER A 46 9.75 -8.51 2.03
N VAL A 47 9.43 -7.66 3.01
CA VAL A 47 9.68 -7.89 4.43
C VAL A 47 8.37 -8.24 5.11
N PRO A 48 8.29 -9.26 5.99
CA PRO A 48 7.04 -9.59 6.65
C PRO A 48 6.67 -8.60 7.77
N PRO A 49 5.38 -8.50 8.15
CA PRO A 49 4.90 -7.52 9.13
C PRO A 49 5.62 -7.56 10.47
N SER A 50 5.99 -8.75 10.97
CA SER A 50 6.72 -8.95 12.22
C SER A 50 8.10 -8.27 12.24
N GLN A 51 8.65 -7.92 11.07
CA GLN A 51 9.97 -7.30 10.91
C GLN A 51 9.90 -5.81 10.54
N PHE A 52 8.72 -5.26 10.27
CA PHE A 52 8.55 -3.86 9.83
C PHE A 52 9.22 -2.84 10.75
N TRP A 53 9.18 -3.10 12.06
CA TRP A 53 9.69 -2.18 13.07
C TRP A 53 11.16 -2.40 13.42
N ILE A 54 11.79 -3.46 12.93
CA ILE A 54 13.23 -3.71 13.10
C ILE A 54 14.01 -2.66 12.30
N ASP A 55 13.67 -2.49 11.03
CA ASP A 55 14.19 -1.41 10.18
C ASP A 55 13.11 -0.91 9.23
N VAL A 56 12.38 0.10 9.69
CA VAL A 56 11.30 0.73 8.92
C VAL A 56 11.78 1.33 7.61
N ARG A 57 13.03 1.82 7.54
CA ARG A 57 13.56 2.42 6.32
C ARG A 57 13.81 1.34 5.27
N TYR A 58 14.42 0.23 5.69
CA TYR A 58 14.61 -0.93 4.83
C TYR A 58 13.26 -1.48 4.34
N THR A 59 12.30 -1.70 5.26
CA THR A 59 10.95 -2.13 4.91
C THR A 59 10.31 -1.19 3.88
N CYS A 60 10.24 0.12 4.15
CA CYS A 60 9.63 1.07 3.23
C CYS A 60 10.34 1.11 1.87
N SER A 61 11.67 1.02 1.84
CA SER A 61 12.44 1.03 0.58
C SER A 61 12.23 -0.21 -0.29
N THR A 62 11.76 -1.31 0.31
CA THR A 62 11.54 -2.59 -0.38
C THR A 62 10.08 -2.84 -0.74
N ILE A 63 9.17 -1.93 -0.37
CA ILE A 63 7.79 -1.94 -0.87
C ILE A 63 7.78 -1.30 -2.26
N GLN A 64 7.31 -2.04 -3.25
CA GLN A 64 7.35 -1.63 -4.65
C GLN A 64 5.96 -1.73 -5.28
N LEU A 65 5.60 -0.76 -6.13
CA LEU A 65 4.35 -0.78 -6.89
C LEU A 65 4.62 -1.20 -8.34
N PHE A 66 3.78 -2.05 -8.90
CA PHE A 66 3.90 -2.54 -10.28
C PHE A 66 2.61 -2.33 -11.05
N GLN A 67 2.72 -2.31 -12.39
CA GLN A 67 1.56 -2.17 -13.27
C GLN A 67 0.65 -3.40 -13.25
N SER A 68 1.20 -4.59 -12.96
CA SER A 68 0.46 -5.85 -12.88
C SER A 68 1.22 -6.91 -12.09
N GLU A 69 0.51 -7.94 -11.64
CA GLU A 69 1.11 -9.12 -11.00
C GLU A 69 2.15 -9.80 -11.90
N ILE A 70 1.86 -9.95 -13.19
CA ILE A 70 2.79 -10.54 -14.17
C ILE A 70 4.10 -9.74 -14.23
N GLN A 71 4.02 -8.42 -14.21
CA GLN A 71 5.20 -7.56 -14.22
C GLN A 71 5.99 -7.71 -12.91
N ALA A 72 5.31 -7.71 -11.77
CA ALA A 72 5.92 -7.90 -10.46
C ALA A 72 6.68 -9.24 -10.39
N GLU A 73 6.02 -10.35 -10.73
CA GLU A 73 6.63 -11.67 -10.70
C GLU A 73 7.84 -11.79 -11.64
N SER A 74 7.74 -11.22 -12.85
CA SER A 74 8.86 -11.19 -13.80
C SER A 74 10.06 -10.44 -13.22
N TRP A 75 9.81 -9.29 -12.60
CA TRP A 75 10.86 -8.50 -11.95
C TRP A 75 11.50 -9.24 -10.77
N LEU A 76 10.70 -9.85 -9.90
CA LEU A 76 11.20 -10.63 -8.75
C LEU A 76 12.10 -11.77 -9.18
N ARG A 77 11.69 -12.55 -10.20
CA ARG A 77 12.50 -13.63 -10.78
C ARG A 77 13.81 -13.11 -11.35
N LYS A 78 13.77 -12.01 -12.11
CA LYS A 78 14.96 -11.42 -12.76
C LYS A 78 16.00 -10.92 -11.75
N HIS A 79 15.57 -10.39 -10.60
CA HIS A 79 16.47 -9.76 -9.62
C HIS A 79 16.76 -10.65 -8.40
N GLY A 80 16.23 -11.87 -8.35
CA GLY A 80 16.45 -12.81 -7.24
C GLY A 80 15.87 -12.33 -5.91
N VAL A 81 14.84 -11.48 -5.96
CA VAL A 81 14.15 -10.97 -4.76
C VAL A 81 13.17 -12.01 -4.25
N SER A 82 13.10 -12.21 -2.94
CA SER A 82 12.15 -13.13 -2.32
C SER A 82 10.71 -12.77 -2.71
N LYS A 83 9.87 -13.79 -2.96
CA LYS A 83 8.49 -13.58 -3.41
C LYS A 83 7.70 -12.65 -2.47
N GLY A 84 7.89 -12.75 -1.15
CA GLY A 84 7.18 -11.91 -0.19
C GLY A 84 5.66 -12.06 -0.33
N ALA A 85 4.93 -10.95 -0.29
CA ALA A 85 3.51 -10.89 -0.64
C ALA A 85 3.23 -9.89 -1.76
N LEU A 86 2.24 -10.21 -2.60
CA LEU A 86 1.64 -9.30 -3.57
C LEU A 86 0.20 -9.04 -3.15
N ILE A 87 -0.20 -7.78 -3.10
CA ILE A 87 -1.59 -7.37 -2.82
C ILE A 87 -2.08 -6.44 -3.91
N SER A 88 -3.39 -6.42 -4.15
CA SER A 88 -3.97 -5.48 -5.10
C SER A 88 -3.81 -4.04 -4.61
N PHE A 89 -3.85 -3.09 -5.54
CA PHE A 89 -3.85 -1.67 -5.17
C PHE A 89 -5.06 -1.28 -4.33
N GLU A 90 -6.22 -1.91 -4.55
CA GLU A 90 -7.41 -1.74 -3.71
C GLU A 90 -7.14 -2.18 -2.26
N GLN A 91 -6.57 -3.38 -2.06
CA GLN A 91 -6.20 -3.85 -0.73
C GLN A 91 -5.16 -2.93 -0.06
N LEU A 92 -4.20 -2.39 -0.81
CA LEU A 92 -3.23 -1.42 -0.30
C LEU A 92 -3.92 -0.12 0.17
N LEU A 93 -4.88 0.38 -0.60
CA LEU A 93 -5.61 1.60 -0.25
C LEU A 93 -6.47 1.39 1.00
N GLU A 94 -7.20 0.28 1.10
CA GLU A 94 -7.97 -0.06 2.28
C GLU A 94 -7.06 -0.28 3.50
N LEU A 95 -5.92 -0.96 3.32
CA LEU A 95 -4.90 -1.07 4.36
C LEU A 95 -4.44 0.32 4.83
N ALA A 96 -4.11 1.22 3.91
CA ALA A 96 -3.68 2.57 4.26
C ALA A 96 -4.78 3.35 5.00
N LYS A 97 -6.03 3.28 4.54
CA LYS A 97 -7.16 3.93 5.22
C LYS A 97 -7.28 3.45 6.67
N GLU A 98 -7.35 2.15 6.90
CA GLU A 98 -7.48 1.56 8.23
C GLU A 98 -6.26 1.78 9.12
N TRP A 99 -5.07 1.75 8.53
CA TRP A 99 -3.81 1.94 9.25
C TRP A 99 -3.65 3.38 9.76
N TYR A 100 -4.16 4.35 9.02
CA TYR A 100 -4.04 5.78 9.31
C TYR A 100 -5.34 6.45 9.80
N HIS A 101 -6.46 5.72 9.92
CA HIS A 101 -7.79 6.30 10.20
C HIS A 101 -7.84 7.19 11.45
N ASP A 102 -7.10 6.81 12.50
CA ASP A 102 -7.05 7.45 13.82
C ASP A 102 -5.70 8.12 14.09
N LYS A 103 -4.72 7.99 13.20
CA LYS A 103 -3.33 8.45 13.44
C LYS A 103 -3.19 9.96 13.63
N ALA A 104 -4.16 10.74 13.16
CA ALA A 104 -4.19 12.19 13.35
C ALA A 104 -4.80 12.61 14.70
N GLU A 105 -5.46 11.70 15.40
CA GLU A 105 -6.13 11.97 16.67
C GLU A 105 -5.13 12.00 17.83
N TYR A 106 -5.34 12.90 18.80
CA TYR A 106 -4.45 13.01 19.96
C TYR A 106 -4.49 11.76 20.86
N SER A 107 -5.62 11.05 20.86
CA SER A 107 -5.79 9.79 21.60
C SER A 107 -5.26 8.57 20.86
N TYR A 108 -4.55 8.75 19.74
CA TYR A 108 -4.01 7.65 18.96
C TYR A 108 -3.10 6.75 19.80
N ASP A 109 -3.37 5.45 19.76
CA ASP A 109 -2.46 4.43 20.24
C ASP A 109 -2.12 3.46 19.10
N ARG A 110 -0.93 2.84 19.18
CA ARG A 110 -0.52 1.87 18.17
C ARG A 110 -1.41 0.62 18.27
N LYS A 111 -1.82 0.12 17.10
CA LYS A 111 -2.57 -1.14 16.99
C LYS A 111 -1.76 -2.27 17.63
N SER A 112 -2.40 -3.09 18.47
CA SER A 112 -1.81 -4.30 19.04
C SER A 112 -1.54 -5.34 17.94
N PRO A 113 -0.68 -6.34 18.18
CA PRO A 113 -0.46 -7.44 17.23
C PRO A 113 -1.77 -8.14 16.82
N GLU A 114 -2.71 -8.32 17.75
CA GLU A 114 -4.02 -8.92 17.48
C GLU A 114 -4.88 -8.03 16.57
N GLN A 115 -4.89 -6.72 16.81
CA GLN A 115 -5.61 -5.76 15.96
C GLN A 115 -5.02 -5.71 14.54
N ILE A 116 -3.69 -5.77 14.42
CA ILE A 116 -2.99 -5.83 13.13
C ILE A 116 -3.35 -7.13 12.39
N ARG A 117 -3.34 -8.29 13.07
CA ARG A 117 -3.71 -9.57 12.48
C ARG A 117 -5.16 -9.57 11.99
N GLU A 118 -6.07 -9.01 12.79
CA GLU A 118 -7.48 -8.92 12.43
C GLU A 118 -7.72 -8.00 11.23
N LEU A 119 -6.99 -6.89 11.16
CA LEU A 119 -6.97 -6.01 10.00
C LEU A 119 -6.54 -6.75 8.73
N TYR A 120 -5.41 -7.48 8.76
CA TYR A 120 -4.95 -8.26 7.61
C TYR A 120 -5.98 -9.31 7.17
N ASN A 121 -6.56 -10.06 8.11
CA ASN A 121 -7.60 -11.04 7.82
C ASN A 121 -8.82 -10.39 7.15
N THR A 122 -9.28 -9.25 7.66
CA THR A 122 -10.45 -8.52 7.13
C THR A 122 -10.21 -8.03 5.70
N LEU A 123 -8.97 -7.67 5.37
CA LEU A 123 -8.57 -7.26 4.01
C LEU A 123 -8.23 -8.44 3.08
N GLY A 124 -8.45 -9.68 3.52
CA GLY A 124 -8.17 -10.89 2.74
C GLY A 124 -6.70 -11.27 2.63
N MET A 125 -5.82 -10.60 3.39
CA MET A 125 -4.36 -10.85 3.44
C MET A 125 -4.07 -12.07 4.31
N THR A 126 -4.40 -13.26 3.80
CA THR A 126 -4.44 -14.50 4.59
C THR A 126 -3.25 -15.44 4.35
N GLU A 127 -2.30 -15.08 3.48
CA GLU A 127 -1.10 -15.88 3.27
C GLU A 127 -0.25 -15.97 4.55
N ALA A 128 0.60 -17.00 4.63
CA ALA A 128 1.53 -17.19 5.75
C ALA A 128 2.43 -15.95 5.97
N PHE A 129 2.69 -15.17 4.92
CA PHE A 129 3.44 -13.93 5.00
C PHE A 129 2.86 -12.95 6.04
N TRP A 130 1.53 -12.85 6.15
CA TRP A 130 0.81 -11.90 7.02
C TRP A 130 0.49 -12.45 8.41
N LYS A 131 0.74 -13.74 8.66
CA LYS A 131 0.40 -14.45 9.90
C LYS A 131 1.57 -14.60 10.87
N GLN A 132 2.63 -13.82 10.69
CA GLN A 132 3.90 -13.95 11.42
C GLN A 132 3.89 -13.25 12.78
#